data_AF-M1ZNE3-F1
#
_entry.id   AF-M1ZNE3-F1
#
_cell.length_a   1.000
_cell.length_b   1.000
_cell.length_c   1.000
_cell.angle_alpha   90.00
_cell.angle_beta   90.00
_cell.angle_gamma   90.00
#
_symmetry.space_group_name_H-M   'P 1'
#
loop_
_entity.id
_entity.type
_entity.pdbx_description
1 polymer ?
#
loop_
_entity_poly.entity_id
_entity_poly.type
_entity_poly.pdbx_seq_one_letter_code
_entity_poly.pdbx_strand_id
1 'polypeptide(L)' 'MKGIKHILLGIAIILIGASFIISTDSSMGGYGEVILLIIGLAQCIRGVKMDD' A
#
# COMPACT_ATOMS: atom_id res chain seq x y z
N MET A 1 11.40 -14.93 6.38
CA MET A 1 10.11 -15.00 5.63
C MET A 1 9.00 -14.09 6.16
N LYS A 2 8.99 -13.68 7.45
CA LYS A 2 7.91 -12.83 7.98
C LYS A 2 7.99 -11.39 7.44
N GLY A 3 9.19 -10.81 7.33
CA GLY A 3 9.42 -9.48 6.76
C GLY A 3 8.97 -9.36 5.30
N ILE A 4 9.45 -10.27 4.44
CA ILE A 4 9.05 -10.35 3.02
C ILE A 4 7.53 -10.43 2.83
N LYS A 5 6.80 -11.17 3.67
CA LYS A 5 5.33 -11.24 3.60
C LYS A 5 4.66 -9.88 3.85
N HIS A 6 5.21 -9.06 4.74
CA HIS A 6 4.69 -7.72 5.01
C HIS A 6 5.04 -6.73 3.89
N ILE A 7 6.23 -6.86 3.29
CA ILE A 7 6.61 -6.09 2.09
C ILE A 7 5.65 -6.41 0.94
N LEU A 8 5.41 -7.69 0.67
CA LEU A 8 4.51 -8.12 -0.40
C LEU A 8 3.07 -7.62 -0.19
N LEU A 9 2.60 -7.66 1.06
CA LEU A 9 1.28 -7.15 1.43
C LEU A 9 1.20 -5.63 1.30
N GLY A 10 2.26 -4.90 1.66
CA GLY A 10 2.35 -3.44 1.47
C GLY A 10 2.29 -3.05 -0.01
N ILE A 11 3.06 -3.75 -0.87
CA ILE A 11 3.04 -3.54 -2.32
C ILE A 11 1.64 -3.80 -2.90
N ALA A 12 0.96 -4.87 -2.47
CA ALA A 12 -0.39 -5.17 -2.92
C ALA A 12 -1.39 -4.03 -2.59
N ILE A 13 -1.32 -3.47 -1.39
CA ILE A 13 -2.17 -2.34 -0.98
C ILE A 13 -1.88 -1.09 -1.83
N ILE A 14 -0.61 -0.81 -2.12
CA ILE A 14 -0.22 0.33 -2.97
C ILE A 14 -0.77 0.16 -4.39
N LEU A 15 -0.69 -1.05 -4.97
CA LEU A 15 -1.20 -1.32 -6.32
C LEU A 15 -2.72 -1.18 -6.41
N ILE A 16 -3.45 -1.57 -5.36
CA ILE A 16 -4.89 -1.33 -5.26
C ILE A 16 -5.17 0.18 -5.23
N GLY A 17 -4.50 0.93 -4.37
CA GLY A 17 -4.64 2.39 -4.31
C GLY A 17 -4.31 3.08 -5.63
N ALA A 18 -3.22 2.67 -6.30
CA ALA A 18 -2.82 3.19 -7.60
C ALA A 18 -3.84 2.90 -8.70
N SER A 19 -4.52 1.75 -8.65
CA SER A 19 -5.58 1.40 -9.60
C SER A 19 -6.80 2.32 -9.45
N PHE A 20 -7.10 2.76 -8.23
CA PHE A 20 -8.15 3.75 -7.98
C PHE A 20 -7.77 5.17 -8.44
N ILE A 21 -6.49 5.55 -8.34
CA ILE A 21 -5.98 6.84 -8.86
C ILE A 21 -6.12 6.94 -10.38
N ILE A 22 -5.86 5.84 -11.10
CA ILE A 22 -5.88 5.83 -12.57
C ILE A 22 -7.33 5.88 -13.10
N SER A 23 -8.28 5.31 -12.37
CA SER A 23 -9.70 5.31 -12.75
C SER A 23 -10.40 6.56 -12.21
N THR A 24 -10.51 7.61 -13.04
CA THR A 24 -11.19 8.86 -12.68
C THR A 24 -12.66 8.66 -12.28
N ASP A 25 -13.32 7.60 -12.77
CA ASP A 25 -14.69 7.22 -12.40
C ASP A 25 -14.79 6.47 -11.06
N SER A 26 -13.68 6.00 -10.50
CA SER A 26 -13.63 5.18 -9.27
C SER A 26 -12.79 5.82 -8.16
N SER A 27 -12.57 7.13 -8.19
CA SER A 27 -11.81 7.81 -7.15
C SER A 27 -12.58 7.82 -5.82
N MET A 28 -11.93 7.44 -4.72
CA MET A 28 -12.48 7.51 -3.36
C MET A 28 -12.52 8.95 -2.81
N GLY A 29 -12.70 9.94 -3.69
CA GLY A 29 -12.67 11.36 -3.34
C GLY A 29 -11.26 11.90 -3.07
N GLY A 30 -10.21 11.31 -3.65
CA GLY A 30 -8.81 11.75 -3.53
C GLY A 30 -8.13 11.38 -2.21
N TYR A 31 -8.85 11.43 -1.10
CA TYR A 31 -8.31 11.12 0.24
C TYR A 31 -8.12 9.63 0.49
N GLY A 32 -9.02 8.78 -0.05
CA GLY A 32 -8.92 7.32 0.13
C GLY A 32 -7.67 6.72 -0.51
N GLU A 33 -7.28 7.22 -1.69
CA GLU A 33 -6.08 6.77 -2.39
C GLU A 33 -4.80 7.12 -1.62
N VAL A 34 -4.75 8.32 -1.02
CA VAL A 34 -3.62 8.77 -0.19
C VAL A 34 -3.50 7.90 1.08
N ILE A 35 -4.63 7.58 1.73
CA ILE A 35 -4.65 6.72 2.92
C ILE A 35 -4.14 5.31 2.59
N LEU A 36 -4.59 4.72 1.47
CA LEU A 36 -4.11 3.40 1.02
C LEU A 36 -2.60 3.41 0.76
N LEU A 37 -2.09 4.48 0.15
CA LEU A 37 -0.67 4.63 -0.12
C LEU A 37 0.15 4.70 1.18
N ILE A 38 -0.31 5.47 2.18
CA ILE A 38 0.34 5.57 3.50
C ILE A 38 0.33 4.21 4.22
N ILE A 39 -0.79 3.50 4.23
CA ILE A 39 -0.91 2.18 4.87
C ILE A 39 0.01 1.16 4.21
N GLY A 40 0.04 1.14 2.88
CA GLY A 40 0.91 0.25 2.12
C GLY A 40 2.39 0.52 2.38
N LEU A 41 2.79 1.80 2.43
CA LEU A 41 4.15 2.21 2.76
C LEU A 41 4.54 1.79 4.19
N ALA A 42 3.65 1.98 5.17
CA ALA A 42 3.88 1.57 6.54
C ALA A 42 4.09 0.07 6.68
N GLN A 43 3.33 -0.74 5.91
CA GLN A 43 3.52 -2.20 5.89
C GLN A 43 4.85 -2.62 5.26
N CYS A 44 5.29 -1.94 4.19
CA CYS A 44 6.64 -2.15 3.64
C CYS A 44 7.73 -1.83 4.66
N ILE A 45 7.65 -0.68 5.34
CA ILE A 45 8.63 -0.28 6.37
C ILE A 45 8.66 -1.29 7.52
N ARG A 46 7.50 -1.74 8.00
CA ARG A 46 7.42 -2.80 9.03
C ARG A 46 8.02 -4.11 8.54
N GLY A 47 7.80 -4.47 7.29
CA GLY A 47 8.38 -5.68 6.70
C GLY A 47 9.91 -5.63 6.64
N VAL A 48 10.49 -4.48 6.28
CA VAL A 48 11.95 -4.27 6.32
C VAL A 48 12.48 -4.36 7.75
N LYS A 49 11.83 -3.68 8.71
CA LYS A 49 12.21 -3.69 10.13
C LYS A 49 12.10 -5.03 10.84
N MET A 50 11.40 -6.01 10.26
CA MET A 50 11.24 -7.36 10.82
C MET A 50 12.20 -8.38 10.18
N ASP A 51 12.94 -7.96 9.15
CA ASP A 51 14.00 -8.76 8.53
C ASP A 51 15.39 -8.43 9.11
N ASP A 52 15.54 -7.27 9.76
CA ASP A 52 16.58 -6.95 10.77
C ASP A 52 16.33 -7.68 12.10
#